data_AF-Q4KKL4-F1
#
_entry.id   AF-Q4KKL4-F1
#
_cell.length_a   1.000
_cell.length_b   1.000
_cell.length_c   1.000
_cell.angle_alpha   90.00
_cell.angle_beta   90.00
_cell.angle_gamma   90.00
#
_symmetry.space_group_name_H-M   'P 1'
#
loop_
_entity.id
_entity.type
_entity.pdbx_description
1 polymer ?
#
loop_
_entity_poly.entity_id
_entity_poly.type
_entity_poly.pdbx_seq_one_letter_code
_entity_poly.pdbx_strand_id
1 'polypeptide(L)'
;MVIGPMILATGMYKLQFWVPESRSYHGELIGNGQTRAQIGVQAEEDRWQVLVTAPGECAVDCQQLVYLARQIQIALGRDASRASHALASARPLSAEYEAKLQREYPQLQRYPLDLATFTKGANDKEAPQLWIVDPHSNLVLRYDARVKGKDLLNDLRHLLKLSNIG
;
A
#
# COMPACT_ATOMS: atom_id res chain seq x y z
N MET A 1 -31.80 4.62 -35.83
CA MET A 1 -30.63 5.53 -35.98
C MET A 1 -29.75 5.37 -34.74
N VAL A 2 -28.62 4.66 -34.86
CA VAL A 2 -27.67 4.37 -33.75
C VAL A 2 -26.43 5.27 -33.82
N ILE A 3 -26.53 6.37 -34.58
CA ILE A 3 -25.40 7.26 -34.89
C ILE A 3 -25.16 8.26 -33.74
N GLY A 4 -26.21 8.63 -33.00
CA GLY A 4 -26.14 9.57 -31.87
C GLY A 4 -25.14 9.16 -30.77
N PRO A 5 -25.17 7.92 -30.25
CA PRO A 5 -24.26 7.48 -29.20
C PRO A 5 -22.79 7.45 -29.61
N MET A 6 -22.48 7.07 -30.86
CA MET A 6 -21.10 7.00 -31.35
C MET A 6 -20.48 8.38 -31.62
N ILE A 7 -21.28 9.34 -32.12
CA ILE A 7 -20.83 10.73 -32.27
C ILE A 7 -20.60 11.36 -30.89
N LEU A 8 -21.49 11.11 -29.93
CA LEU A 8 -21.34 11.57 -28.55
C LEU A 8 -20.05 11.02 -27.90
N ALA A 9 -19.81 9.71 -28.00
CA ALA A 9 -18.60 9.07 -27.47
C ALA A 9 -17.31 9.60 -28.12
N THR A 10 -17.32 9.81 -29.44
CA THR A 10 -16.16 10.36 -30.17
C THR A 10 -15.89 11.81 -29.77
N GLY A 11 -16.96 12.60 -29.57
CA GLY A 11 -16.87 13.95 -29.03
C GLY A 11 -16.27 13.96 -27.63
N MET A 12 -16.78 13.13 -26.71
CA MET A 12 -16.27 13.04 -25.34
C MET A 12 -14.78 12.66 -25.30
N TYR A 13 -14.35 11.71 -26.14
CA TYR A 13 -12.95 11.30 -26.24
C TYR A 13 -12.05 12.39 -26.85
N LYS A 14 -12.50 13.11 -27.89
CA LYS A 14 -11.68 14.12 -28.58
C LYS A 14 -11.62 15.45 -27.86
N LEU A 15 -12.71 15.86 -27.22
CA LEU A 15 -12.86 17.17 -26.60
C LEU A 15 -12.70 17.10 -25.08
N GLN A 16 -12.57 15.89 -24.50
CA GLN A 16 -12.42 15.64 -23.06
C GLN A 16 -13.49 16.34 -22.20
N PHE A 17 -14.64 16.70 -22.79
CA PHE A 17 -15.77 17.23 -22.03
C PHE A 17 -16.45 16.07 -21.30
N TRP A 18 -16.82 16.28 -20.04
CA TRP A 18 -17.51 15.27 -19.22
C TRP A 18 -16.76 13.97 -18.90
N VAL A 19 -15.45 13.88 -19.14
CA VAL A 19 -14.64 12.79 -18.59
C VAL A 19 -14.23 13.19 -17.17
N PRO A 20 -14.76 12.59 -16.09
CA PRO A 20 -14.33 12.93 -14.75
C PRO A 20 -12.86 12.54 -14.57
N GLU A 21 -11.98 13.53 -14.38
CA GLU A 21 -10.58 13.33 -14.00
C GLU A 21 -10.42 12.93 -12.51
N SER A 22 -11.51 12.61 -11.81
CA SER A 22 -11.44 12.27 -10.40
C SER A 22 -10.76 10.90 -10.23
N ARG A 23 -9.47 10.92 -9.90
CA ARG A 23 -8.80 9.75 -9.32
C ARG A 23 -9.45 9.48 -7.97
N SER A 24 -10.09 8.33 -7.81
CA SER A 24 -10.77 7.96 -6.55
C SER A 24 -9.79 7.51 -5.44
N TYR A 25 -8.48 7.64 -5.67
CA TYR A 25 -7.41 7.18 -4.80
C TYR A 25 -6.27 8.22 -4.78
N HIS A 26 -5.58 8.32 -3.65
CA HIS A 26 -4.50 9.26 -3.40
C HIS A 26 -3.12 8.63 -3.61
N GLY A 27 -3.02 7.30 -3.52
CA GLY A 27 -1.83 6.53 -3.85
C GLY A 27 -1.65 6.26 -5.35
N GLU A 28 -0.50 5.70 -5.71
CA GLU A 28 -0.27 5.16 -7.05
C GLU A 28 -0.91 3.78 -7.18
N LEU A 29 -1.83 3.63 -8.13
CA LEU A 29 -2.47 2.35 -8.44
C LEU A 29 -1.51 1.39 -9.14
N ILE A 30 -1.36 0.20 -8.57
CA ILE A 30 -0.56 -0.88 -9.13
C ILE A 30 -1.49 -1.82 -9.90
N GLY A 31 -1.80 -1.44 -11.15
CA GLY A 31 -2.79 -2.12 -12.00
C GLY A 31 -2.24 -3.27 -12.86
N ASN A 32 -1.00 -3.72 -12.61
CA ASN A 32 -0.30 -4.71 -13.45
C ASN A 32 -0.33 -6.14 -12.87
N GLY A 33 -1.05 -6.37 -11.77
CA GLY A 33 -1.10 -7.67 -11.09
C GLY A 33 0.19 -8.04 -10.36
N GLN A 34 1.04 -7.06 -10.05
CA GLN A 34 2.27 -7.29 -9.31
C GLN A 34 1.98 -7.73 -7.87
N THR A 35 2.69 -8.74 -7.38
CA THR A 35 2.51 -9.28 -6.03
C THR A 35 3.64 -8.89 -5.09
N ARG A 36 3.42 -9.03 -3.77
CA ARG A 36 4.48 -8.77 -2.77
C ARG A 36 5.73 -9.65 -2.96
N ALA A 37 5.57 -10.86 -3.48
CA ALA A 37 6.69 -11.75 -3.78
C ALA A 37 7.59 -11.18 -4.88
N GLN A 38 7.00 -10.49 -5.86
CA GLN A 38 7.73 -9.85 -6.97
C GLN A 38 8.49 -8.58 -6.55
N ILE A 39 8.27 -8.08 -5.33
CA ILE A 39 9.10 -7.03 -4.70
C ILE A 39 10.00 -7.60 -3.59
N GLY A 40 10.13 -8.93 -3.50
CA GLY A 40 11.08 -9.58 -2.58
C GLY A 40 10.55 -9.81 -1.16
N VAL A 41 9.24 -9.76 -0.94
CA VAL A 41 8.62 -10.03 0.37
C VAL A 41 7.84 -11.33 0.31
N GLN A 42 8.35 -12.36 1.01
CA GLN A 42 7.70 -13.66 1.13
C GLN A 42 6.95 -13.74 2.45
N ALA A 43 5.63 -13.90 2.37
CA ALA A 43 4.75 -14.06 3.52
C ALA A 43 3.44 -14.70 3.05
N GLU A 44 2.64 -15.16 4.00
CA GLU A 44 1.24 -15.53 3.84
C GLU A 44 0.41 -14.64 4.78
N GLU A 45 -0.65 -14.04 4.25
CA GLU A 45 -1.59 -13.19 5.00
C GLU A 45 -2.89 -13.20 4.21
N ASP A 46 -3.98 -13.57 4.86
CA ASP A 46 -5.31 -13.72 4.29
C ASP A 46 -6.18 -12.47 4.49
N ARG A 47 -5.63 -11.45 5.15
CA ARG A 47 -6.24 -10.13 5.31
C ARG A 47 -5.58 -9.10 4.41
N TRP A 48 -6.23 -7.95 4.29
CA TRP A 48 -5.58 -6.77 3.72
C TRP A 48 -4.36 -6.39 4.57
N GLN A 49 -3.26 -5.98 3.97
CA GLN A 49 -2.06 -5.65 4.72
C GLN A 49 -1.52 -4.27 4.32
N VAL A 50 -1.27 -3.43 5.32
CA VAL A 50 -0.49 -2.20 5.18
C VAL A 50 0.98 -2.56 5.38
N LEU A 51 1.70 -2.81 4.29
CA LEU A 51 3.08 -3.27 4.28
C LEU A 51 4.03 -2.08 4.08
N VAL A 52 5.01 -1.90 4.98
CA VAL A 52 6.11 -0.96 4.80
C VAL A 52 7.35 -1.73 4.35
N THR A 53 7.99 -1.30 3.27
CA THR A 53 9.27 -1.86 2.79
C THR A 53 10.42 -0.90 3.06
N ALA A 54 11.51 -1.38 3.64
CA ALA A 54 12.71 -0.63 3.97
C ALA A 54 13.94 -1.23 3.26
N PRO A 55 14.30 -0.73 2.06
CA PRO A 55 15.46 -1.24 1.30
C PRO A 55 16.82 -0.82 1.90
N GLY A 56 16.85 0.31 2.64
CA GLY A 56 18.00 0.80 3.37
C GLY A 56 17.89 0.62 4.88
N GLU A 57 18.60 1.46 5.64
CA GLU A 57 18.36 1.59 7.08
C GLU A 57 16.95 2.13 7.34
N CYS A 58 16.24 1.56 8.31
CA CYS A 58 14.92 2.08 8.70
C CYS A 58 15.06 3.34 9.57
N ALA A 59 15.43 4.44 8.91
CA ALA A 59 15.53 5.78 9.49
C ALA A 59 14.15 6.46 9.60
N VAL A 60 14.15 7.78 9.82
CA VAL A 60 12.95 8.58 10.18
C VAL A 60 11.74 8.30 9.28
N ASP A 61 11.90 8.38 7.96
CA ASP A 61 10.79 8.18 7.01
C ASP A 61 10.21 6.76 7.09
N CYS A 62 11.05 5.75 7.23
CA CYS A 62 10.62 4.37 7.41
C CYS A 62 9.84 4.20 8.72
N GLN A 63 10.37 4.73 9.82
CA GLN A 63 9.72 4.64 11.13
C GLN A 63 8.39 5.39 11.16
N GLN A 64 8.30 6.51 10.45
CA GLN A 64 7.06 7.27 10.30
C GLN A 64 6.00 6.46 9.52
N LEU A 65 6.38 5.76 8.45
CA LEU A 65 5.47 4.87 7.73
C LEU A 65 5.01 3.69 8.59
N VAL A 66 5.90 3.09 9.39
CA VAL A 66 5.53 2.00 10.32
C VAL A 66 4.56 2.50 11.40
N TYR A 67 4.83 3.67 11.98
CA TYR A 67 3.91 4.33 12.90
C TYR A 67 2.55 4.58 12.24
N LEU A 68 2.56 5.10 11.02
CA LEU A 68 1.35 5.38 10.26
C LEU A 68 0.53 4.11 10.04
N ALA A 69 1.16 3.02 9.59
CA ALA A 69 0.49 1.74 9.36
C ALA A 69 -0.24 1.24 10.62
N ARG A 70 0.38 1.39 11.81
CA ARG A 70 -0.27 1.11 13.09
C ARG A 70 -1.46 2.05 13.37
N GLN A 71 -1.32 3.35 13.12
CA GLN A 71 -2.43 4.29 13.32
C GLN A 71 -3.62 4.00 12.40
N ILE A 72 -3.36 3.60 11.15
CA ILE A 72 -4.41 3.17 10.22
C ILE A 72 -5.15 1.97 10.77
N GLN A 73 -4.43 0.95 11.23
CA GLN A 73 -5.02 -0.23 11.86
C GLN A 73 -5.97 0.13 13.02
N ILE A 74 -5.56 1.05 13.89
CA ILE A 74 -6.39 1.55 15.00
C ILE A 74 -7.61 2.31 14.46
N ALA A 75 -7.41 3.18 13.46
CA ALA A 75 -8.46 4.02 12.88
C ALA A 75 -9.50 3.24 12.05
N LEU A 76 -9.21 2.01 11.64
CA LEU A 76 -10.18 1.11 11.00
C LEU A 76 -11.30 0.70 11.96
N GLY A 77 -11.09 0.73 13.27
CA GLY A 77 -12.12 0.44 14.26
C GLY A 77 -12.70 -0.97 14.08
N ARG A 78 -13.97 -1.06 13.67
CA ARG A 78 -14.67 -2.35 13.47
C ARG A 78 -14.05 -3.19 12.35
N ASP A 79 -13.45 -2.55 11.35
CA ASP A 79 -12.81 -3.23 10.24
C ASP A 79 -11.35 -3.63 10.54
N ALA A 80 -10.83 -3.33 11.73
CA ALA A 80 -9.44 -3.62 12.08
C ALA A 80 -9.11 -5.13 12.00
N SER A 81 -10.08 -6.02 12.23
CA SER A 81 -9.84 -7.46 12.08
C SER A 81 -9.58 -7.90 10.64
N ARG A 82 -9.99 -7.11 9.64
CA ARG A 82 -9.86 -7.39 8.21
C ARG A 82 -8.57 -6.86 7.60
N ALA A 83 -7.77 -6.17 8.40
CA ALA A 83 -6.48 -5.65 7.97
C ALA A 83 -5.37 -6.03 8.96
N SER A 84 -4.12 -6.01 8.48
CA SER A 84 -2.91 -6.15 9.27
C SER A 84 -1.88 -5.10 8.86
N HIS A 85 -0.78 -5.02 9.59
CA HIS A 85 0.33 -4.12 9.27
C HIS A 85 1.66 -4.84 9.46
N ALA A 86 2.60 -4.55 8.57
CA ALA A 86 3.87 -5.25 8.50
C ALA A 86 5.03 -4.34 8.11
N LEU A 87 6.23 -4.73 8.52
CA LEU A 87 7.51 -4.15 8.10
C LEU A 87 8.35 -5.23 7.43
N ALA A 88 8.74 -5.01 6.18
CA ALA A 88 9.75 -5.78 5.48
C ALA A 88 11.05 -4.97 5.39
N SER A 89 12.15 -5.51 5.92
CA SER A 89 13.44 -4.80 6.00
C SER A 89 14.58 -5.59 5.37
N ALA A 90 15.41 -4.92 4.57
CA ALA A 90 16.55 -5.54 3.89
C ALA A 90 17.81 -5.58 4.76
N ARG A 91 17.86 -4.74 5.80
CA ARG A 91 18.94 -4.67 6.78
C ARG A 91 18.39 -4.91 8.19
N PRO A 92 19.21 -5.42 9.12
CA PRO A 92 18.85 -5.46 10.53
C PRO A 92 18.44 -4.08 11.04
N LEU A 93 17.40 -4.04 11.87
CA LEU A 93 16.98 -2.81 12.55
C LEU A 93 17.99 -2.46 13.65
N SER A 94 18.08 -1.17 14.00
CA SER A 94 18.86 -0.78 15.17
C SER A 94 18.26 -1.42 16.43
N ALA A 95 19.12 -1.75 17.41
CA ALA A 95 18.69 -2.39 18.65
C ALA A 95 17.63 -1.56 19.41
N GLU A 96 17.76 -0.24 19.36
CA GLU A 96 16.82 0.71 19.96
C GLU A 96 15.45 0.65 19.30
N TYR A 97 15.40 0.63 17.97
CA TYR A 97 14.14 0.58 17.23
C TYR A 97 13.49 -0.80 17.36
N GLU A 98 14.27 -1.88 17.32
CA GLU A 98 13.80 -3.24 17.57
C GLU A 98 13.15 -3.36 18.96
N ALA A 99 13.79 -2.84 20.01
CA ALA A 99 13.23 -2.83 21.37
C ALA A 99 11.95 -1.99 21.48
N LYS A 100 11.85 -0.88 20.73
CA LYS A 100 10.62 -0.08 20.64
C LYS A 100 9.49 -0.86 19.97
N LEU A 101 9.75 -1.50 18.84
CA LEU A 101 8.77 -2.31 18.11
C LEU A 101 8.21 -3.44 18.99
N GLN A 102 9.08 -4.14 19.72
CA GLN A 102 8.65 -5.22 20.61
C GLN A 102 7.70 -4.75 21.73
N ARG A 103 7.90 -3.55 22.28
CA ARG A 103 7.03 -3.00 23.34
C ARG A 103 5.76 -2.36 22.81
N GLU A 104 5.85 -1.57 21.75
CA GLU A 104 4.77 -0.67 21.33
C GLU A 104 3.94 -1.21 20.14
N TYR A 105 4.48 -2.19 19.40
CA TYR A 105 3.91 -2.70 18.15
C TYR A 105 3.76 -4.24 18.18
N PRO A 106 3.09 -4.83 19.17
CA PRO A 106 3.03 -6.29 19.34
C PRO A 106 2.31 -7.03 18.20
N GLN A 107 1.55 -6.32 17.36
CA GLN A 107 0.85 -6.88 16.21
C GLN A 107 1.56 -6.63 14.87
N LEU A 108 2.69 -5.91 14.88
CA LEU A 108 3.45 -5.63 13.66
C LEU A 108 4.14 -6.91 13.19
N GLN A 109 3.73 -7.38 12.02
CA GLN A 109 4.42 -8.48 11.35
C GLN A 109 5.76 -8.01 10.80
N ARG A 110 6.75 -8.92 10.81
CA ARG A 110 8.11 -8.61 10.37
C ARG A 110 8.56 -9.64 9.36
N TYR A 111 9.05 -9.15 8.22
CA TYR A 111 9.50 -9.98 7.11
C TYR A 111 10.91 -9.56 6.66
N PRO A 112 11.71 -10.49 6.12
CA PRO A 112 12.87 -10.13 5.35
C PRO A 112 12.44 -9.45 4.03
N LEU A 113 13.25 -8.51 3.56
CA LEU A 113 13.12 -7.93 2.22
C LEU A 113 14.31 -8.37 1.37
N ASP A 114 14.06 -9.10 0.29
CA ASP A 114 15.08 -9.41 -0.71
C ASP A 114 15.37 -8.16 -1.55
N LEU A 115 16.49 -7.50 -1.24
CA LEU A 115 16.87 -6.23 -1.87
C LEU A 115 17.11 -6.36 -3.38
N ALA A 116 17.63 -7.50 -3.84
CA ALA A 116 17.90 -7.73 -5.26
C ALA A 116 16.61 -7.81 -6.09
N THR A 117 15.55 -8.39 -5.54
CA THR A 117 14.23 -8.44 -6.16
C THR A 117 13.52 -7.10 -6.03
N PHE A 118 13.57 -6.47 -4.85
CA PHE A 118 12.97 -5.15 -4.62
C PHE A 118 13.48 -4.11 -5.62
N THR A 119 14.80 -4.03 -5.82
CA THR A 119 15.43 -3.09 -6.77
C THR A 119 15.08 -3.35 -8.24
N LYS A 120 14.58 -4.54 -8.59
CA LYS A 120 14.07 -4.84 -9.93
C LYS A 120 12.58 -4.54 -10.07
N GLY A 121 11.81 -4.75 -9.01
CA GLY A 121 10.35 -4.63 -9.01
C GLY A 121 9.79 -3.27 -8.57
N ALA A 122 10.57 -2.46 -7.85
CA ALA A 122 10.12 -1.16 -7.32
C ALA A 122 10.57 0.02 -8.20
N ASN A 123 9.70 1.02 -8.31
CA ASN A 123 9.98 2.28 -9.01
C ASN A 123 11.03 3.12 -8.27
N ASP A 124 10.81 3.33 -6.97
CA ASP A 124 11.78 3.98 -6.07
C ASP A 124 12.48 2.92 -5.23
N LYS A 125 13.76 2.73 -5.50
CA LYS A 125 14.55 1.56 -5.08
C LYS A 125 15.29 1.77 -3.77
N GLU A 126 15.34 3.02 -3.30
CA GLU A 126 16.17 3.43 -2.17
C GLU A 126 15.33 4.00 -1.02
N ALA A 127 14.17 4.59 -1.32
CA ALA A 127 13.28 5.12 -0.31
C ALA A 127 12.37 4.04 0.30
N PRO A 128 11.99 4.17 1.59
CA PRO A 128 10.94 3.34 2.14
C PRO A 128 9.60 3.63 1.46
N GLN A 129 8.80 2.59 1.28
CA GLN A 129 7.50 2.66 0.62
C GLN A 129 6.43 2.02 1.49
N LEU A 130 5.20 2.50 1.38
CA LEU A 130 4.02 1.87 1.99
C LEU A 130 3.10 1.33 0.91
N TRP A 131 2.65 0.10 1.11
CA TRP A 131 1.83 -0.65 0.17
C TRP A 131 0.52 -1.06 0.84
N ILE A 132 -0.57 -1.01 0.09
CA ILE A 132 -1.78 -1.77 0.41
C ILE A 132 -1.72 -3.06 -0.40
N VAL A 133 -1.69 -4.18 0.31
CA VAL A 133 -1.64 -5.53 -0.24
C VAL A 133 -2.98 -6.22 0.03
N ASP A 134 -3.54 -6.90 -0.96
CA ASP A 134 -4.78 -7.66 -0.79
C ASP A 134 -4.52 -9.07 -0.22
N PRO A 135 -5.58 -9.81 0.20
CA PRO A 135 -5.48 -11.21 0.63
C PRO A 135 -4.86 -12.19 -0.38
N HIS A 136 -4.84 -11.83 -1.66
CA HIS A 136 -4.23 -12.63 -2.73
C HIS A 136 -2.78 -12.23 -3.00
N SER A 137 -2.16 -11.44 -2.09
CA SER A 137 -0.79 -10.94 -2.20
C SER A 137 -0.55 -9.92 -3.32
N ASN A 138 -1.59 -9.37 -3.94
CA ASN A 138 -1.47 -8.33 -4.96
C ASN A 138 -1.14 -6.98 -4.31
N LEU A 139 -0.20 -6.25 -4.89
CA LEU A 139 0.02 -4.85 -4.58
C LEU A 139 -1.09 -4.04 -5.25
N VAL A 140 -1.85 -3.27 -4.47
CA VAL A 140 -3.00 -2.50 -4.98
C VAL A 140 -2.66 -1.01 -5.06
N LEU A 141 -2.19 -0.43 -3.96
CA LEU A 141 -1.81 0.98 -3.88
C LEU A 141 -0.41 1.12 -3.28
N ARG A 142 0.33 2.12 -3.77
CA ARG A 142 1.66 2.50 -3.28
C ARG A 142 1.70 3.96 -2.84
N TYR A 143 2.48 4.22 -1.79
CA TYR A 143 2.68 5.54 -1.21
C TYR A 143 4.14 5.76 -0.80
N ASP A 144 4.60 7.00 -0.93
CA ASP A 144 5.88 7.44 -0.35
C ASP A 144 5.70 7.96 1.09
N ALA A 145 6.80 8.30 1.75
CA ALA A 145 6.84 8.75 3.14
C ALA A 145 6.01 10.02 3.46
N ARG A 146 5.60 10.78 2.44
CA ARG A 146 4.82 12.03 2.58
C ARG A 146 3.31 11.80 2.62
N VAL A 147 2.86 10.55 2.52
CA VAL A 147 1.43 10.22 2.57
C VAL A 147 0.76 10.75 3.84
N LYS A 148 -0.44 11.31 3.68
CA LYS A 148 -1.28 11.72 4.81
C LYS A 148 -2.11 10.54 5.28
N GLY A 149 -2.16 10.31 6.59
CA GLY A 149 -2.93 9.19 7.16
C GLY A 149 -4.41 9.20 6.82
N LYS A 150 -5.02 10.37 6.67
CA LYS A 150 -6.42 10.49 6.24
C LYS A 150 -6.64 9.90 4.85
N ASP A 151 -5.72 10.17 3.93
CA ASP A 151 -5.82 9.75 2.53
C ASP A 151 -5.65 8.23 2.43
N LEU A 152 -4.63 7.70 3.10
CA LEU A 152 -4.40 6.25 3.21
C LEU A 152 -5.60 5.51 3.85
N LEU A 153 -6.17 6.07 4.93
CA LEU A 153 -7.32 5.49 5.63
C LEU A 153 -8.57 5.47 4.73
N ASN A 154 -8.81 6.56 3.99
CA ASN A 154 -9.95 6.67 3.09
C ASN A 154 -9.86 5.64 1.96
N ASP A 155 -8.67 5.53 1.35
CA ASP A 155 -8.43 4.58 0.27
C ASP A 155 -8.59 3.13 0.77
N LEU A 156 -8.02 2.79 1.92
CA LEU A 156 -8.16 1.45 2.50
C LEU A 156 -9.62 1.12 2.87
N ARG A 157 -10.36 2.05 3.48
CA ARG A 157 -11.80 1.85 3.77
C ARG A 157 -12.61 1.66 2.51
N HIS A 158 -12.28 2.39 1.44
CA HIS A 158 -12.96 2.23 0.16
C HIS A 158 -12.71 0.83 -0.40
N LEU A 159 -11.47 0.35 -0.39
CA LEU A 159 -11.11 -1.00 -0.82
C LEU A 159 -11.81 -2.09 0.01
N LEU A 160 -11.81 -1.96 1.34
CA LEU A 160 -12.50 -2.89 2.25
C LEU A 160 -14.01 -2.92 2.05
N LYS A 161 -14.62 -1.82 1.60
CA LYS A 161 -16.05 -1.77 1.28
C LYS A 161 -16.38 -2.46 -0.04
N LEU A 162 -15.46 -2.41 -1.01
CA LEU A 162 -15.64 -3.03 -2.33
C LEU A 162 -15.29 -4.53 -2.32
N SER A 163 -14.42 -4.96 -1.41
CA SER A 163 -13.99 -6.34 -1.28
C SER A 163 -14.65 -7.03 -0.08
N ASN A 164 -15.23 -8.20 -0.31
CA ASN A 164 -15.72 -9.09 0.76
C ASN A 164 -14.66 -10.10 1.24
N ILE A 165 -13.42 -9.99 0.76
CA ILE A 165 -12.31 -10.90 1.06
C ILE A 165 -11.42 -10.26 2.13
N GLY A 166 -10.90 -11.09 3.04
CA GLY A 166 -10.22 -10.69 4.26
C GLY A 166 -11.20 -10.42 5.38
#